data_AF-A0A0K1PS10-F1
#
_entry.id   AF-A0A0K1PS10-F1
#
_cell.length_a   1.000
_cell.length_b   1.000
_cell.length_c   1.000
_cell.angle_alpha   90.00
_cell.angle_beta   90.00
_cell.angle_gamma   90.00
#
_symmetry.space_group_name_H-M   'P 1'
#
loop_
_entity.id
_entity.type
_entity.pdbx_description
1 polymer ?
#
loop_
_entity_poly.entity_id
_entity_poly.type
_entity_poly.pdbx_seq_one_letter_code
_entity_poly.pdbx_strand_id
1 'polypeptide(L)'
;MAAKIKTVLVGLGRMGKNHLRVLRDTPGIDLKAVVDAQAVQPGDLGSIGFCRTLAELKSIDFDAAVIATPTATHHAVALELIGMGKHLLVEKPIASTFEQGREVLEAAANRGVKLAVGHVERFNPAVRKLREIIKEGFLGTPIHFSFTRVGGYPETVITGNNVILDLAVHDIDVLRSLVGAVKLEHSMCHVTWRENVFDTAEIFLASSTGASASVHVNWITPTKIRSIRVTGTRGVCFVDYILQTCELYGGSLLRPVEPTNIHSFDSIQELYRATDKIQFGVQKEEPLRAQAKQFHRFVTEGDAGELCTGRDAHAAVLLAERAMQVEQTRARPTSLPPNDGLLTAADEWI
;
A
#
# COMPACT_ATOMS: atom_id res chain seq x y z
N MET A 1 12.36 16.95 26.00
CA MET A 1 12.33 15.66 25.27
C MET A 1 10.89 15.41 24.85
N ALA A 2 10.63 14.96 23.62
CA ALA A 2 9.28 14.56 23.21
C ALA A 2 8.75 13.46 24.15
N ALA A 3 7.45 13.50 24.48
CA ALA A 3 6.83 12.49 25.35
C ALA A 3 7.03 11.09 24.74
N LYS A 4 7.55 10.14 25.52
CA LYS A 4 7.71 8.76 25.06
C LYS A 4 6.37 8.02 25.13
N ILE A 5 6.05 7.24 24.10
CA ILE A 5 4.92 6.32 24.11
C ILE A 5 5.40 4.92 24.48
N LYS A 6 4.79 4.32 25.49
CA LYS A 6 5.03 2.94 25.88
C LYS A 6 4.33 2.05 24.85
N THR A 7 5.10 1.27 24.11
CA THR A 7 4.59 0.49 22.98
C THR A 7 4.77 -1.00 23.21
N VAL A 8 3.84 -1.80 22.70
CA VAL A 8 3.96 -3.26 22.62
C VAL A 8 3.95 -3.69 21.15
N LEU A 9 4.77 -4.67 20.79
CA LEU A 9 4.72 -5.31 19.48
C LEU A 9 4.00 -6.66 19.60
N VAL A 10 2.99 -6.90 18.79
CA VAL A 10 2.23 -8.16 18.76
C VAL A 10 2.53 -8.88 17.44
N GLY A 11 3.18 -10.04 17.51
CA GLY A 11 3.67 -10.81 16.39
C GLY A 11 5.15 -10.52 16.09
N LEU A 12 5.96 -11.57 16.08
CA LEU A 12 7.40 -11.56 15.76
C LEU A 12 7.72 -12.42 14.52
N GLY A 13 6.77 -12.50 13.59
CA GLY A 13 7.00 -13.00 12.24
C GLY A 13 7.93 -12.09 11.42
N ARG A 14 7.97 -12.27 10.09
CA ARG A 14 8.86 -11.49 9.20
C ARG A 14 8.71 -9.98 9.37
N MET A 15 7.48 -9.47 9.32
CA MET A 15 7.21 -8.04 9.53
C MET A 15 7.41 -7.62 10.99
N GLY A 16 7.03 -8.46 11.94
CA GLY A 16 7.30 -8.22 13.36
C GLY A 16 8.78 -7.98 13.67
N LYS A 17 9.69 -8.75 13.06
CA LYS A 17 11.15 -8.55 13.22
C LYS A 17 11.62 -7.20 12.66
N ASN A 18 11.05 -6.76 11.54
CA ASN A 18 11.35 -5.43 10.98
C ASN A 18 10.85 -4.32 11.90
N HIS A 19 9.62 -4.46 12.42
CA HIS A 19 9.07 -3.56 13.43
C HIS A 19 9.92 -3.54 14.70
N LEU A 20 10.33 -4.70 15.22
CA LEU A 20 11.17 -4.80 16.42
C LEU A 20 12.45 -3.96 16.27
N ARG A 21 13.16 -4.12 15.15
CA ARG A 21 14.37 -3.33 14.84
C ARG A 21 14.06 -1.83 14.79
N VAL A 22 13.01 -1.43 14.08
CA VAL A 22 12.68 -0.02 13.90
C VAL A 22 12.19 0.63 15.19
N LEU A 23 11.30 -0.02 15.93
CA LEU A 23 10.68 0.50 17.15
C LEU A 23 11.70 0.68 18.26
N ARG A 24 12.69 -0.23 18.37
CA ARG A 24 13.83 -0.09 19.31
C ARG A 24 14.61 1.19 19.10
N ASP A 25 14.84 1.55 17.84
CA ASP A 25 15.73 2.64 17.46
C ASP A 25 14.98 3.96 17.19
N THR A 26 13.65 3.99 17.36
CA THR A 26 12.84 5.17 17.05
C THR A 26 12.70 6.06 18.28
N PRO A 27 13.25 7.29 18.27
CA PRO A 27 13.08 8.22 19.37
C PRO A 27 11.60 8.50 19.65
N GLY A 28 11.23 8.56 20.93
CA GLY A 28 9.84 8.74 21.34
C GLY A 28 9.06 7.44 21.49
N ILE A 29 9.60 6.29 21.09
CA ILE A 29 9.01 4.97 21.33
C ILE A 29 9.78 4.26 22.45
N ASP A 30 9.04 3.74 23.42
CA ASP A 30 9.54 2.95 24.54
C ASP A 30 8.93 1.55 24.46
N LEU A 31 9.61 0.62 23.77
CA LEU A 31 9.10 -0.72 23.53
C LEU A 31 9.17 -1.55 24.82
N LYS A 32 8.01 -1.86 25.41
CA LYS A 32 7.87 -2.55 26.70
C LYS A 32 7.88 -4.05 26.58
N ALA A 33 7.18 -4.58 25.59
CA ALA A 33 7.05 -6.02 25.41
C ALA A 33 6.84 -6.41 23.94
N VAL A 34 7.17 -7.66 23.66
CA VAL A 34 6.77 -8.39 22.45
C VAL A 34 5.82 -9.50 22.85
N VAL A 35 4.73 -9.67 22.10
CA VAL A 35 3.81 -10.79 22.24
C VAL A 35 3.95 -11.72 21.04
N ASP A 36 4.25 -12.98 21.28
CA ASP A 36 4.18 -14.02 20.24
C ASP A 36 3.86 -15.38 20.86
N ALA A 37 3.09 -16.21 20.15
CA ALA A 37 2.77 -17.57 20.60
C ALA A 37 4.01 -18.48 20.60
N GLN A 38 4.97 -18.21 19.71
CA GLN A 38 6.24 -18.93 19.63
C GLN A 38 7.25 -18.30 20.59
N ALA A 39 7.92 -19.16 21.37
CA ALA A 39 8.94 -18.71 22.30
C ALA A 39 10.10 -18.02 21.56
N VAL A 40 10.60 -16.93 22.15
CA VAL A 40 11.74 -16.17 21.64
C VAL A 40 12.94 -16.42 22.55
N GLN A 41 14.15 -16.46 21.98
CA GLN A 41 15.36 -16.58 22.78
C GLN A 41 15.54 -15.32 23.62
N PRO A 42 15.77 -15.41 24.95
CA PRO A 42 15.86 -14.23 25.82
C PRO A 42 16.88 -13.18 25.34
N GLY A 43 17.98 -13.62 24.73
CA GLY A 43 19.02 -12.73 24.19
C GLY A 43 18.56 -11.83 23.04
N ASP A 44 17.56 -12.25 22.26
CA ASP A 44 17.07 -11.48 21.11
C ASP A 44 16.29 -10.24 21.54
N LEU A 45 15.72 -10.26 22.75
CA LEU A 45 14.85 -9.22 23.29
C LEU A 45 15.57 -8.18 24.15
N GLY A 46 16.74 -8.50 24.71
CA GLY A 46 17.45 -7.62 25.61
C GLY A 46 16.61 -7.33 26.86
N SER A 47 16.34 -6.07 27.15
CA SER A 47 15.50 -5.64 28.29
C SER A 47 13.99 -5.61 27.98
N ILE A 48 13.59 -5.93 26.76
CA ILE A 48 12.17 -5.90 26.35
C ILE A 48 11.48 -7.17 26.87
N GLY A 49 10.33 -7.00 27.51
CA GLY A 49 9.54 -8.12 28.02
C GLY A 49 9.04 -9.05 26.92
N PHE A 50 8.78 -10.30 27.27
CA PHE A 50 8.16 -11.28 26.38
C PHE A 50 6.87 -11.79 26.99
N CYS A 51 5.80 -11.80 26.20
CA CYS A 51 4.52 -12.37 26.57
C CYS A 51 4.12 -13.42 25.54
N ARG A 52 3.53 -14.54 25.99
CA ARG A 52 3.01 -15.56 25.07
C ARG A 52 1.62 -15.22 24.55
N THR A 53 0.86 -14.47 25.35
CA THR A 53 -0.54 -14.17 25.10
C THR A 53 -0.84 -12.70 25.35
N LEU A 54 -1.93 -12.19 24.74
CA LEU A 54 -2.42 -10.83 25.00
C LEU A 54 -2.89 -10.64 26.45
N ALA A 55 -3.37 -11.71 27.10
CA ALA A 55 -3.82 -11.66 28.49
C ALA A 55 -2.71 -11.23 29.47
N GLU A 56 -1.46 -11.61 29.18
CA GLU A 56 -0.28 -11.22 29.96
C GLU A 56 0.01 -9.72 29.88
N LEU A 57 -0.48 -9.01 28.85
CA LEU A 57 -0.32 -7.56 28.74
C LEU A 57 -1.10 -6.78 29.80
N LYS A 58 -2.07 -7.39 30.48
CA LYS A 58 -2.88 -6.71 31.50
C LYS A 58 -2.06 -6.21 32.69
N SER A 59 -0.89 -6.79 32.95
CA SER A 59 0.04 -6.36 33.99
C SER A 59 1.11 -5.38 33.50
N ILE A 60 1.10 -5.04 32.20
CA ILE A 60 2.07 -4.16 31.56
C ILE A 60 1.40 -2.81 31.30
N ASP A 61 2.05 -1.72 31.71
CA ASP A 61 1.61 -0.37 31.41
C ASP A 61 2.13 0.07 30.03
N PHE A 62 1.21 0.26 29.09
CA PHE A 62 1.50 0.68 27.73
C PHE A 62 0.39 1.55 27.13
N ASP A 63 0.74 2.39 26.16
CA ASP A 63 -0.15 3.37 25.52
C ASP A 63 -0.63 2.87 24.15
N ALA A 64 0.23 2.16 23.42
CA ALA A 64 -0.01 1.75 22.04
C ALA A 64 0.51 0.35 21.70
N ALA A 65 -0.05 -0.28 20.67
CA ALA A 65 0.40 -1.55 20.15
C ALA A 65 0.59 -1.52 18.63
N VAL A 66 1.65 -2.18 18.16
CA VAL A 66 1.87 -2.48 16.74
C VAL A 66 1.49 -3.94 16.51
N ILE A 67 0.52 -4.20 15.64
CA ILE A 67 0.03 -5.55 15.32
C ILE A 67 0.67 -5.98 14.00
N ALA A 68 1.50 -7.03 14.05
CA ALA A 68 2.21 -7.63 12.92
C ALA A 68 2.04 -9.16 12.90
N THR A 69 0.85 -9.63 13.27
CA THR A 69 0.46 -11.05 13.25
C THR A 69 -0.03 -11.47 11.86
N PRO A 70 -0.39 -12.75 11.62
CA PRO A 70 -1.08 -13.11 10.38
C PRO A 70 -2.43 -12.37 10.26
N THR A 71 -2.79 -11.96 9.05
CA THR A 71 -4.01 -11.18 8.76
C THR A 71 -5.28 -11.75 9.41
N ALA A 72 -5.44 -13.07 9.41
CA ALA A 72 -6.58 -13.76 9.98
C ALA A 72 -6.81 -13.48 11.48
N THR A 73 -5.77 -13.04 12.20
CA THR A 73 -5.88 -12.73 13.63
C THR A 73 -5.99 -11.23 13.91
N HIS A 74 -5.78 -10.36 12.91
CA HIS A 74 -5.81 -8.90 13.10
C HIS A 74 -7.11 -8.43 13.76
N HIS A 75 -8.25 -8.93 13.31
CA HIS A 75 -9.57 -8.56 13.84
C HIS A 75 -9.68 -8.79 15.35
N ALA A 76 -9.46 -10.04 15.79
CA ALA A 76 -9.59 -10.41 17.20
C ALA A 76 -8.55 -9.69 18.08
N VAL A 77 -7.30 -9.62 17.62
CA VAL A 77 -6.20 -8.94 18.34
C VAL A 77 -6.49 -7.45 18.48
N ALA A 78 -6.95 -6.79 17.41
CA ALA A 78 -7.26 -5.37 17.43
C ALA A 78 -8.43 -5.05 18.37
N LEU A 79 -9.53 -5.82 18.30
CA LEU A 79 -10.68 -5.61 19.19
C LEU A 79 -10.31 -5.79 20.67
N GLU A 80 -9.47 -6.77 21.00
CA GLU A 80 -9.02 -6.97 22.38
C GLU A 80 -8.21 -5.77 22.89
N LEU A 81 -7.25 -5.29 22.10
CA LEU A 81 -6.40 -4.14 22.47
C LEU A 81 -7.18 -2.81 22.49
N ILE A 82 -8.15 -2.63 21.59
CA ILE A 82 -9.11 -1.51 21.65
C ILE A 82 -9.92 -1.60 22.94
N GLY A 83 -10.38 -2.78 23.34
CA GLY A 83 -11.08 -3.00 24.62
C GLY A 83 -10.25 -2.59 25.84
N MET A 84 -8.93 -2.71 25.74
CA MET A 84 -7.96 -2.21 26.74
C MET A 84 -7.67 -0.70 26.63
N GLY A 85 -8.27 0.00 25.66
CA GLY A 85 -8.08 1.45 25.43
C GLY A 85 -6.75 1.81 24.77
N LYS A 86 -6.15 0.91 23.98
CA LYS A 86 -4.81 1.09 23.41
C LYS A 86 -4.86 1.62 21.98
N HIS A 87 -3.95 2.52 21.65
CA HIS A 87 -3.78 3.02 20.28
C HIS A 87 -3.12 1.97 19.39
N LEU A 88 -3.51 1.89 18.12
CA LEU A 88 -3.08 0.79 17.25
C LEU A 88 -2.41 1.26 15.96
N LEU A 89 -1.31 0.61 15.61
CA LEU A 89 -0.80 0.53 14.25
C LEU A 89 -0.92 -0.93 13.79
N VAL A 90 -1.85 -1.20 12.89
CA VAL A 90 -2.12 -2.56 12.40
C VAL A 90 -1.43 -2.75 11.05
N GLU A 91 -0.63 -3.81 10.88
CA GLU A 91 -0.12 -4.16 9.56
C GLU A 91 -1.25 -4.33 8.55
N LYS A 92 -0.94 -4.06 7.28
CA LYS A 92 -1.93 -4.19 6.21
C LYS A 92 -2.14 -5.68 5.86
N PRO A 93 -3.36 -6.07 5.46
CA PRO A 93 -4.60 -5.31 5.54
C PRO A 93 -5.13 -5.25 6.99
N ILE A 94 -6.00 -4.28 7.29
CA ILE A 94 -6.55 -4.09 8.66
C ILE A 94 -7.22 -5.34 9.24
N ALA A 95 -7.86 -6.14 8.40
CA ALA A 95 -8.51 -7.40 8.75
C ALA A 95 -8.62 -8.29 7.49
N SER A 96 -9.14 -9.51 7.65
CA SER A 96 -9.34 -10.45 6.55
C SER A 96 -10.50 -10.10 5.65
N THR A 97 -11.53 -9.41 6.17
CA THR A 97 -12.70 -8.99 5.38
C THR A 97 -13.07 -7.54 5.58
N PHE A 98 -13.86 -7.00 4.67
CA PHE A 98 -14.47 -5.69 4.82
C PHE A 98 -15.30 -5.56 6.12
N GLU A 99 -16.14 -6.53 6.43
CA GLU A 99 -17.01 -6.44 7.61
C GLU A 99 -16.17 -6.35 8.91
N GLN A 100 -15.12 -7.17 9.00
CA GLN A 100 -14.18 -7.15 10.13
C GLN A 100 -13.39 -5.85 10.21
N GLY A 101 -12.91 -5.32 9.09
CA GLY A 101 -12.18 -4.06 9.07
C GLY A 101 -13.04 -2.89 9.52
N ARG A 102 -14.32 -2.87 9.12
CA ARG A 102 -15.32 -1.90 9.58
C ARG A 102 -15.55 -2.00 11.08
N GLU A 103 -15.74 -3.21 11.62
CA GLU A 103 -15.93 -3.45 13.06
C GLU A 103 -14.75 -2.91 13.89
N VAL A 104 -13.52 -3.14 13.46
CA VAL A 104 -12.31 -2.62 14.12
C VAL A 104 -12.28 -1.09 14.14
N LEU A 105 -12.63 -0.44 13.01
CA LEU A 105 -12.66 1.02 12.92
C LEU A 105 -13.76 1.63 13.80
N GLU A 106 -14.95 1.02 13.81
CA GLU A 106 -16.06 1.45 14.66
C GLU A 106 -15.74 1.28 16.14
N ALA A 107 -15.14 0.15 16.54
CA ALA A 107 -14.70 -0.08 17.91
C ALA A 107 -13.64 0.96 18.32
N ALA A 108 -12.67 1.25 17.45
CA ALA A 108 -11.64 2.24 17.72
C ALA A 108 -12.23 3.65 17.90
N ALA A 109 -13.16 4.05 17.03
CA ALA A 109 -13.87 5.33 17.11
C ALA A 109 -14.71 5.44 18.39
N ASN A 110 -15.50 4.40 18.71
CA ASN A 110 -16.35 4.38 19.91
C ASN A 110 -15.54 4.46 21.20
N ARG A 111 -14.33 3.89 21.22
CA ARG A 111 -13.42 3.95 22.38
C ARG A 111 -12.57 5.23 22.42
N GLY A 112 -12.56 6.02 21.35
CA GLY A 112 -11.70 7.20 21.21
C GLY A 112 -10.21 6.86 21.07
N VAL A 113 -9.87 5.67 20.58
CA VAL A 113 -8.47 5.27 20.35
C VAL A 113 -8.04 5.58 18.92
N LYS A 114 -6.82 6.09 18.80
CA LYS A 114 -6.15 6.33 17.51
C LYS A 114 -5.78 5.00 16.86
N LEU A 115 -6.17 4.82 15.60
CA LEU A 115 -5.87 3.63 14.81
C LEU A 115 -5.35 4.04 13.42
N ALA A 116 -4.25 3.43 13.02
CA ALA A 116 -3.70 3.53 11.67
C ALA A 116 -3.38 2.14 11.10
N VAL A 117 -3.40 2.04 9.77
CA VAL A 117 -2.99 0.84 9.02
C VAL A 117 -1.61 1.04 8.41
N GLY A 118 -0.81 -0.02 8.45
CA GLY A 118 0.59 -0.12 8.07
C GLY A 118 0.86 -0.01 6.57
N HIS A 119 0.20 0.90 5.85
CA HIS A 119 0.50 1.20 4.45
C HIS A 119 1.81 1.98 4.32
N VAL A 120 2.92 1.26 4.47
CA VAL A 120 4.26 1.82 4.59
C VAL A 120 4.72 2.56 3.33
N GLU A 121 4.20 2.21 2.16
CA GLU A 121 4.59 2.83 0.89
C GLU A 121 4.15 4.31 0.79
N ARG A 122 3.16 4.76 1.59
CA ARG A 122 2.85 6.19 1.73
C ARG A 122 4.02 7.02 2.27
N PHE A 123 4.92 6.36 3.01
CA PHE A 123 6.13 6.90 3.61
C PHE A 123 7.37 6.65 2.74
N ASN A 124 7.22 5.99 1.58
CA ASN A 124 8.32 5.85 0.64
C ASN A 124 8.76 7.25 0.18
N PRO A 125 10.04 7.63 0.33
CA PRO A 125 10.52 8.94 -0.09
C PRO A 125 10.18 9.30 -1.54
N ALA A 126 10.18 8.31 -2.44
CA ALA A 126 9.83 8.55 -3.84
C ALA A 126 8.33 8.80 -4.06
N VAL A 127 7.46 8.17 -3.26
CA VAL A 127 6.00 8.44 -3.25
C VAL A 127 5.70 9.81 -2.64
N ARG A 128 6.39 10.18 -1.55
CA ARG A 128 6.29 11.53 -0.99
C ARG A 128 6.71 12.59 -1.99
N LYS A 129 7.81 12.36 -2.72
CA LYS A 129 8.25 13.26 -3.79
C LYS A 129 7.26 13.32 -4.95
N LEU A 130 6.70 12.20 -5.37
CA LEU A 130 5.63 12.18 -6.36
C LEU A 130 4.41 13.01 -5.91
N ARG A 131 4.03 12.94 -4.63
CA ARG A 131 2.94 13.74 -4.06
C ARG A 131 3.23 15.24 -4.16
N GLU A 132 4.46 15.66 -3.84
CA GLU A 132 4.90 17.05 -4.01
C GLU A 132 4.80 17.47 -5.48
N ILE A 133 5.32 16.65 -6.40
CA ILE A 133 5.32 16.91 -7.84
C ILE A 133 3.90 17.10 -8.39
N ILE A 134 2.96 16.27 -7.95
CA ILE A 134 1.54 16.39 -8.31
C ILE A 134 0.95 17.67 -7.70
N LYS A 135 1.20 17.94 -6.42
CA LYS A 135 0.66 19.10 -5.69
C LYS A 135 1.16 20.43 -6.24
N GLU A 136 2.44 20.52 -6.59
CA GLU A 136 3.07 21.68 -7.21
C GLU A 136 2.71 21.82 -8.69
N GLY A 137 2.01 20.82 -9.25
CA GLY A 137 1.44 20.87 -10.58
C GLY A 137 2.43 20.56 -11.69
N PHE A 138 3.64 20.08 -11.44
CA PHE A 138 4.62 19.81 -12.52
C PHE A 138 4.09 18.88 -13.63
N LEU A 139 3.16 17.97 -13.30
CA LEU A 139 2.50 17.08 -14.26
C LEU A 139 1.27 17.69 -14.96
N GLY A 140 0.88 18.91 -14.60
CA GLY A 140 -0.43 19.46 -14.96
C GLY A 140 -1.54 18.66 -14.28
N THR A 141 -2.54 18.24 -15.05
CA THR A 141 -3.59 17.34 -14.56
C THR A 141 -3.14 15.89 -14.77
N PRO A 142 -3.02 15.06 -13.72
CA PRO A 142 -2.76 13.63 -13.89
C PRO A 142 -3.90 12.94 -14.66
N ILE A 143 -3.55 12.19 -15.69
CA ILE A 143 -4.48 11.47 -16.58
C ILE A 143 -4.48 9.97 -16.25
N HIS A 144 -3.30 9.39 -16.06
CA HIS A 144 -3.17 7.94 -15.85
C HIS A 144 -2.01 7.58 -14.92
N PHE A 145 -2.28 6.64 -14.00
CA PHE A 145 -1.29 6.03 -13.11
C PHE A 145 -1.10 4.57 -13.48
N SER A 146 0.11 4.16 -13.84
CA SER A 146 0.45 2.77 -14.12
C SER A 146 1.36 2.25 -13.02
N PHE A 147 0.91 1.25 -12.29
CA PHE A 147 1.66 0.60 -11.21
C PHE A 147 2.11 -0.78 -11.66
N THR A 148 3.38 -1.10 -11.39
CA THR A 148 3.93 -2.43 -11.61
C THR A 148 4.58 -2.89 -10.31
N ARG A 149 4.06 -3.96 -9.71
CA ARG A 149 4.62 -4.59 -8.52
C ARG A 149 4.66 -6.09 -8.71
N VAL A 150 5.79 -6.57 -9.22
CA VAL A 150 6.00 -7.98 -9.58
C VAL A 150 7.28 -8.54 -8.96
N GLY A 151 7.33 -9.85 -8.80
CA GLY A 151 8.51 -10.54 -8.31
C GLY A 151 8.29 -12.03 -8.13
N GLY A 152 9.27 -12.68 -7.52
CA GLY A 152 9.25 -14.14 -7.32
C GLY A 152 8.22 -14.59 -6.29
N TYR A 153 7.83 -15.86 -6.41
CA TYR A 153 6.82 -16.48 -5.58
C TYR A 153 7.23 -16.48 -4.10
N PRO A 154 6.34 -16.10 -3.17
CA PRO A 154 6.70 -16.07 -1.75
C PRO A 154 7.00 -17.48 -1.23
N GLU A 155 8.04 -17.60 -0.39
CA GLU A 155 8.42 -18.87 0.26
C GLU A 155 7.26 -19.49 1.05
N THR A 156 6.41 -18.65 1.64
CA THR A 156 5.22 -19.07 2.38
C THR A 156 4.02 -18.25 1.96
N VAL A 157 2.99 -18.93 1.46
CA VAL A 157 1.66 -18.36 1.23
C VAL A 157 0.80 -18.67 2.44
N ILE A 158 0.38 -17.63 3.17
CA ILE A 158 -0.54 -17.76 4.30
C ILE A 158 -1.93 -18.12 3.77
N THR A 159 -2.66 -19.01 4.44
CA THR A 159 -4.03 -19.38 4.09
C THR A 159 -4.92 -18.14 3.97
N GLY A 160 -5.69 -18.07 2.87
CA GLY A 160 -6.57 -16.93 2.57
C GLY A 160 -5.85 -15.72 1.96
N ASN A 161 -4.52 -15.77 1.78
CA ASN A 161 -3.77 -14.71 1.12
C ASN A 161 -3.55 -15.02 -0.37
N ASN A 162 -3.33 -13.97 -1.17
CA ASN A 162 -3.03 -14.05 -2.60
C ASN A 162 -2.29 -12.78 -3.04
N VAL A 163 -1.90 -12.71 -4.31
CA VAL A 163 -1.11 -11.59 -4.85
C VAL A 163 -1.79 -10.22 -4.70
N ILE A 164 -3.12 -10.16 -4.70
CA ILE A 164 -3.85 -8.89 -4.62
C ILE A 164 -3.76 -8.34 -3.20
N LEU A 165 -4.05 -9.16 -2.19
CA LEU A 165 -3.97 -8.78 -0.78
C LEU A 165 -2.52 -8.54 -0.32
N ASP A 166 -1.56 -9.25 -0.91
CA ASP A 166 -0.15 -9.09 -0.60
C ASP A 166 0.48 -7.87 -1.30
N LEU A 167 0.26 -7.71 -2.61
CA LEU A 167 0.95 -6.70 -3.43
C LEU A 167 0.03 -5.53 -3.82
N ALA A 168 -1.10 -5.79 -4.49
CA ALA A 168 -1.91 -4.73 -5.09
C ALA A 168 -2.48 -3.74 -4.07
N VAL A 169 -2.81 -4.20 -2.86
CA VAL A 169 -3.29 -3.35 -1.76
C VAL A 169 -2.34 -2.19 -1.44
N HIS A 170 -1.02 -2.34 -1.66
CA HIS A 170 -0.08 -1.24 -1.51
C HIS A 170 -0.30 -0.13 -2.55
N ASP A 171 -0.42 -0.50 -3.82
CA ASP A 171 -0.50 0.46 -4.92
C ASP A 171 -1.91 1.08 -5.03
N ILE A 172 -2.96 0.32 -4.69
CA ILE A 172 -4.32 0.85 -4.53
C ILE A 172 -4.32 1.94 -3.46
N ASP A 173 -3.68 1.69 -2.31
CA ASP A 173 -3.60 2.68 -1.24
C ASP A 173 -2.76 3.91 -1.63
N VAL A 174 -1.61 3.71 -2.29
CA VAL A 174 -0.78 4.82 -2.78
C VAL A 174 -1.59 5.69 -3.74
N LEU A 175 -2.27 5.09 -4.72
CA LEU A 175 -3.15 5.83 -5.64
C LEU A 175 -4.16 6.65 -4.85
N ARG A 176 -4.90 6.04 -3.93
CA ARG A 176 -5.89 6.75 -3.11
C ARG A 176 -5.29 7.89 -2.29
N SER A 177 -4.08 7.71 -1.76
CA SER A 177 -3.38 8.77 -1.03
C SER A 177 -2.97 9.96 -1.90
N LEU A 178 -2.88 9.77 -3.22
CA LEU A 178 -2.49 10.80 -4.20
C LEU A 178 -3.70 11.48 -4.84
N VAL A 179 -4.79 10.74 -5.10
CA VAL A 179 -5.96 11.24 -5.86
C VAL A 179 -7.30 11.14 -5.14
N GLY A 180 -7.31 10.68 -3.89
CA GLY A 180 -8.53 10.56 -3.07
C GLY A 180 -9.34 9.29 -3.38
N ALA A 181 -10.66 9.44 -3.49
CA ALA A 181 -11.56 8.30 -3.67
C ALA A 181 -11.37 7.66 -5.06
N VAL A 182 -11.32 6.34 -5.10
CA VAL A 182 -11.22 5.53 -6.32
C VAL A 182 -12.26 4.42 -6.31
N LYS A 183 -12.68 3.99 -7.51
CA LYS A 183 -13.56 2.85 -7.74
C LYS A 183 -12.89 1.83 -8.65
N LEU A 184 -13.27 0.56 -8.48
CA LEU A 184 -12.90 -0.53 -9.39
C LEU A 184 -13.72 -0.42 -10.68
N GLU A 185 -13.04 -0.43 -11.83
CA GLU A 185 -13.68 -0.54 -13.15
C GLU A 185 -13.61 -1.99 -13.65
N HIS A 186 -12.44 -2.61 -13.54
CA HIS A 186 -12.23 -3.98 -14.01
C HIS A 186 -11.09 -4.68 -13.26
N SER A 187 -11.13 -6.01 -13.23
CA SER A 187 -10.01 -6.85 -12.79
C SER A 187 -9.96 -8.16 -13.57
N MET A 188 -8.74 -8.65 -13.76
CA MET A 188 -8.44 -9.96 -14.32
C MET A 188 -7.42 -10.64 -13.42
N CYS A 189 -7.66 -11.91 -13.07
CA CYS A 189 -6.78 -12.65 -12.17
C CYS A 189 -6.44 -14.02 -12.75
N HIS A 190 -5.23 -14.51 -12.47
CA HIS A 190 -4.78 -15.83 -12.91
C HIS A 190 -4.21 -16.66 -11.76
N VAL A 191 -4.31 -17.98 -11.94
CA VAL A 191 -3.71 -19.00 -11.08
C VAL A 191 -2.74 -19.79 -11.95
N THR A 192 -1.47 -19.83 -11.56
CA THR A 192 -0.40 -20.51 -12.29
C THR A 192 0.11 -21.72 -11.50
N TRP A 193 0.42 -21.54 -10.21
CA TRP A 193 1.17 -22.55 -9.45
C TRP A 193 0.37 -23.29 -8.38
N ARG A 194 -0.45 -22.60 -7.59
CA ARG A 194 -1.22 -23.21 -6.50
C ARG A 194 -2.70 -23.06 -6.75
N GLU A 195 -3.41 -24.17 -6.79
CA GLU A 195 -4.87 -24.18 -6.98
C GLU A 195 -5.55 -23.22 -6.01
N ASN A 196 -6.52 -22.47 -6.53
CA ASN A 196 -7.34 -21.50 -5.79
C ASN A 196 -6.55 -20.33 -5.15
N VAL A 197 -5.29 -20.10 -5.54
CA VAL A 197 -4.50 -18.93 -5.09
C VAL A 197 -4.14 -18.08 -6.30
N PHE A 198 -4.74 -16.89 -6.41
CA PHE A 198 -4.36 -15.92 -7.44
C PHE A 198 -2.90 -15.51 -7.25
N ASP A 199 -2.09 -15.70 -8.30
CA ASP A 199 -0.67 -15.33 -8.33
C ASP A 199 -0.34 -14.26 -9.36
N THR A 200 -1.32 -13.84 -10.17
CA THR A 200 -1.23 -12.70 -11.09
C THR A 200 -2.55 -11.95 -11.12
N ALA A 201 -2.51 -10.62 -11.19
CA ALA A 201 -3.68 -9.78 -11.41
C ALA A 201 -3.37 -8.49 -12.18
N GLU A 202 -4.32 -8.07 -13.00
CA GLU A 202 -4.40 -6.74 -13.61
C GLU A 202 -5.67 -6.06 -13.11
N ILE A 203 -5.56 -4.85 -12.55
CA ILE A 203 -6.68 -4.14 -11.94
C ILE A 203 -6.77 -2.73 -12.52
N PHE A 204 -7.94 -2.37 -13.04
CA PHE A 204 -8.24 -1.05 -13.57
C PHE A 204 -9.13 -0.27 -12.59
N LEU A 205 -8.70 0.94 -12.27
CA LEU A 205 -9.36 1.82 -11.31
C LEU A 205 -9.66 3.17 -11.97
N ALA A 206 -10.71 3.82 -11.49
CA ALA A 206 -11.02 5.21 -11.82
C ALA A 206 -11.05 6.07 -10.55
N SER A 207 -10.43 7.24 -10.61
CA SER A 207 -10.43 8.22 -9.54
C SER A 207 -11.61 9.19 -9.65
N SER A 208 -12.07 9.68 -8.50
CA SER A 208 -12.97 10.84 -8.42
C SER A 208 -12.42 12.12 -9.09
N THR A 209 -11.10 12.20 -9.31
CA THR A 209 -10.44 13.30 -10.03
C THR A 209 -10.45 13.14 -11.56
N GLY A 210 -10.99 12.03 -12.09
CA GLY A 210 -10.99 11.71 -13.52
C GLY A 210 -9.76 10.94 -14.02
N ALA A 211 -8.70 10.83 -13.21
CA ALA A 211 -7.54 10.00 -13.55
C ALA A 211 -7.90 8.50 -13.54
N SER A 212 -7.40 7.75 -14.52
CA SER A 212 -7.47 6.29 -14.52
C SER A 212 -6.21 5.69 -13.89
N ALA A 213 -6.27 4.42 -13.50
CA ALA A 213 -5.08 3.68 -13.09
C ALA A 213 -5.12 2.22 -13.53
N SER A 214 -3.95 1.66 -13.83
CA SER A 214 -3.73 0.21 -13.97
C SER A 214 -2.76 -0.27 -12.90
N VAL A 215 -3.06 -1.41 -12.29
CA VAL A 215 -2.24 -2.05 -11.26
C VAL A 215 -1.92 -3.47 -11.71
N HIS A 216 -0.68 -3.66 -12.12
CA HIS A 216 -0.14 -4.95 -12.53
C HIS A 216 0.64 -5.59 -11.38
N VAL A 217 0.18 -6.76 -10.91
CA VAL A 217 0.86 -7.52 -9.87
C VAL A 217 1.01 -8.99 -10.22
N ASN A 218 2.15 -9.58 -9.86
CA ASN A 218 2.33 -11.02 -9.96
C ASN A 218 3.44 -11.54 -9.03
N TRP A 219 3.40 -12.85 -8.79
CA TRP A 219 4.38 -13.66 -8.06
C TRP A 219 5.19 -14.59 -8.97
N ILE A 220 5.15 -14.37 -10.29
CA ILE A 220 5.75 -15.27 -11.28
C ILE A 220 6.90 -14.62 -12.06
N THR A 221 7.23 -13.36 -11.77
CA THR A 221 8.33 -12.65 -12.43
C THR A 221 9.65 -12.96 -11.71
N PRO A 222 10.71 -13.39 -12.40
CA PRO A 222 11.99 -13.75 -11.77
C PRO A 222 12.76 -12.54 -11.21
N THR A 223 12.38 -11.32 -11.61
CA THR A 223 12.96 -10.07 -11.14
C THR A 223 11.95 -9.27 -10.33
N LYS A 224 12.44 -8.57 -9.31
CA LYS A 224 11.61 -7.69 -8.48
C LYS A 224 11.52 -6.32 -9.13
N ILE A 225 10.31 -5.91 -9.53
CA ILE A 225 10.03 -4.58 -10.08
C ILE A 225 8.96 -3.93 -9.21
N ARG A 226 9.20 -2.68 -8.84
CA ARG A 226 8.25 -1.84 -8.10
C ARG A 226 8.34 -0.43 -8.66
N SER A 227 7.37 -0.04 -9.47
CA SER A 227 7.36 1.27 -10.11
C SER A 227 5.97 1.89 -10.20
N ILE A 228 5.97 3.21 -10.37
CA ILE A 228 4.81 4.00 -10.75
C ILE A 228 5.20 4.81 -11.98
N ARG A 229 4.34 4.87 -12.99
CA ARG A 229 4.39 5.87 -14.05
C ARG A 229 3.14 6.72 -13.98
N VAL A 230 3.31 8.03 -13.79
CA VAL A 230 2.19 8.98 -13.77
C VAL A 230 2.27 9.86 -15.01
N THR A 231 1.30 9.72 -15.89
CA THR A 231 1.14 10.56 -17.08
C THR A 231 0.16 11.68 -16.77
N GLY A 232 0.56 12.92 -17.00
CA GLY A 232 -0.30 14.09 -16.90
C GLY A 232 -0.25 14.95 -18.15
N THR A 233 -1.04 16.02 -18.17
CA THR A 233 -1.16 16.91 -19.35
C THR A 233 0.12 17.64 -19.73
N ARG A 234 1.10 17.73 -18.82
CA ARG A 234 2.37 18.47 -19.06
C ARG A 234 3.63 17.59 -19.03
N GLY A 235 3.50 16.30 -18.72
CA GLY A 235 4.65 15.41 -18.64
C GLY A 235 4.33 14.08 -17.96
N VAL A 236 5.40 13.34 -17.66
CA VAL A 236 5.36 12.03 -17.03
C VAL A 236 6.42 11.94 -15.92
N CYS A 237 6.05 11.47 -14.72
CA CYS A 237 7.05 11.04 -13.71
C CYS A 237 7.11 9.52 -13.66
N PHE A 238 8.34 9.01 -13.63
CA PHE A 238 8.66 7.62 -13.34
C PHE A 238 9.20 7.53 -11.92
N VAL A 239 8.58 6.68 -11.11
CA VAL A 239 8.97 6.40 -9.74
C VAL A 239 9.49 4.98 -9.64
N ASP A 240 10.64 4.80 -9.00
CA ASP A 240 11.13 3.49 -8.57
C ASP A 240 11.08 3.43 -7.03
N TYR A 241 10.25 2.52 -6.50
CA TYR A 241 10.09 2.37 -5.05
C TYR A 241 11.36 1.83 -4.36
N ILE A 242 12.15 1.02 -5.06
CA ILE A 242 13.33 0.32 -4.51
C ILE A 242 14.52 1.26 -4.51
N LEU A 243 14.80 1.90 -5.65
CA LEU A 243 15.89 2.87 -5.78
C LEU A 243 15.56 4.21 -5.11
N GLN A 244 14.28 4.42 -4.79
CA GLN A 244 13.73 5.64 -4.21
C GLN A 244 14.01 6.86 -5.09
N THR A 245 13.65 6.79 -6.38
CA THR A 245 13.86 7.87 -7.36
C THR A 245 12.53 8.35 -7.94
N CYS A 246 12.43 9.63 -8.31
CA CYS A 246 11.45 10.11 -9.29
C CYS A 246 12.18 10.88 -10.38
N GLU A 247 11.90 10.49 -11.63
CA GLU A 247 12.38 11.17 -12.83
C GLU A 247 11.18 11.76 -13.57
N LEU A 248 11.17 13.08 -13.72
CA LEU A 248 10.16 13.80 -14.48
C LEU A 248 10.69 14.08 -15.89
N TYR A 249 9.85 13.82 -16.88
CA TYR A 249 10.03 14.17 -18.27
C TYR A 249 8.81 15.01 -18.68
N GLY A 250 8.99 16.29 -18.94
CA GLY A 250 7.88 17.17 -19.26
C GLY A 250 8.34 18.54 -19.72
N GLY A 251 7.43 19.29 -20.36
CA GLY A 251 7.71 20.57 -21.00
C GLY A 251 8.51 21.53 -20.12
N SER A 252 9.40 22.31 -20.76
CA SER A 252 10.42 23.13 -20.11
C SER A 252 9.96 23.73 -18.78
N LEU A 253 10.69 23.46 -17.69
CA LEU A 253 10.43 24.08 -16.38
C LEU A 253 10.47 25.62 -16.42
N LEU A 254 10.97 26.19 -17.51
CA LEU A 254 11.07 27.63 -17.77
C LEU A 254 10.02 28.14 -18.77
N ARG A 255 9.36 27.26 -19.54
CA ARG A 255 8.33 27.60 -20.52
C ARG A 255 7.22 26.54 -20.52
N PRO A 256 6.10 26.78 -19.82
CA PRO A 256 4.93 25.94 -19.95
C PRO A 256 4.44 26.02 -21.40
N VAL A 257 4.56 24.93 -22.16
CA VAL A 257 3.83 24.79 -23.43
C VAL A 257 2.46 24.25 -23.07
N GLU A 258 1.46 25.13 -23.08
CA GLU A 258 0.09 24.71 -22.85
C GLU A 258 -0.39 23.82 -24.01
N PRO A 259 -1.09 22.70 -23.75
CA PRO A 259 -1.58 21.79 -24.79
C PRO A 259 -2.43 22.49 -25.87
N THR A 260 -3.05 23.62 -25.52
CA THR A 260 -3.86 24.45 -26.41
C THR A 260 -3.07 25.10 -27.55
N ASN A 261 -1.74 25.16 -27.45
CA ASN A 261 -0.88 25.77 -28.47
C ASN A 261 -0.36 24.74 -29.51
N ILE A 262 -0.83 23.50 -29.44
CA ILE A 262 -0.47 22.43 -30.37
C ILE A 262 -1.43 22.49 -31.57
N HIS A 263 -0.96 23.06 -32.68
CA HIS A 263 -1.77 23.24 -33.90
C HIS A 263 -1.20 22.50 -35.11
N SER A 264 -0.04 21.86 -34.98
CA SER A 264 0.63 21.16 -36.07
C SER A 264 1.49 19.99 -35.58
N PHE A 265 1.78 19.05 -36.47
CA PHE A 265 2.72 17.97 -36.22
C PHE A 265 4.11 18.49 -35.77
N ASP A 266 4.59 19.58 -36.39
CA ASP A 266 5.88 20.18 -36.04
C ASP A 266 5.89 20.71 -34.60
N SER A 267 4.78 21.34 -34.15
CA SER A 267 4.64 21.79 -32.76
C SER A 267 4.65 20.63 -31.74
N ILE A 268 4.15 19.44 -32.14
CA ILE A 268 4.22 18.22 -31.32
C ILE A 268 5.67 17.73 -31.25
N GLN A 269 6.37 17.67 -32.40
CA GLN A 269 7.76 17.21 -32.43
C GLN A 269 8.70 18.12 -31.64
N GLU A 270 8.50 19.44 -31.70
CA GLU A 270 9.29 20.41 -30.96
C GLU A 270 9.09 20.26 -29.44
N LEU A 271 7.86 20.02 -28.98
CA LEU A 271 7.55 19.73 -27.58
C LEU A 271 8.33 18.52 -27.05
N TYR A 272 8.35 17.42 -27.82
CA TYR A 272 9.11 16.21 -27.44
C TYR A 272 10.63 16.42 -27.48
N ARG A 273 11.15 17.22 -28.43
CA ARG A 273 12.59 17.52 -28.50
C ARG A 273 13.08 18.43 -27.38
N ALA A 274 12.25 19.35 -26.92
CA ALA A 274 12.56 20.31 -25.85
C ALA A 274 12.18 19.81 -24.45
N THR A 275 11.89 18.51 -24.30
CA THR A 275 11.50 17.93 -23.01
C THR A 275 12.70 17.84 -22.08
N ASP A 276 12.64 18.53 -20.94
CA ASP A 276 13.66 18.42 -19.90
C ASP A 276 13.52 17.08 -19.16
N LYS A 277 14.65 16.45 -18.85
CA LYS A 277 14.71 15.37 -17.86
C LYS A 277 15.18 15.95 -16.52
N ILE A 278 14.31 15.91 -15.52
CA ILE A 278 14.66 16.30 -14.15
C ILE A 278 14.62 15.07 -13.25
N GLN A 279 15.75 14.75 -12.66
CA GLN A 279 15.81 13.80 -11.56
C GLN A 279 15.71 14.57 -10.25
N PHE A 280 14.63 14.35 -9.51
CA PHE A 280 14.48 14.99 -8.21
C PHE A 280 15.36 14.31 -7.17
N GLY A 281 16.04 15.12 -6.35
CA GLY A 281 16.71 14.63 -5.16
C GLY A 281 15.68 14.07 -4.17
N VAL A 282 15.81 12.80 -3.83
CA VAL A 282 14.97 12.13 -2.83
C VAL A 282 15.83 11.85 -1.60
N GLN A 283 15.47 12.47 -0.46
CA GLN A 283 16.14 12.18 0.80
C GLN A 283 15.77 10.77 1.25
N LYS A 284 16.74 9.86 1.20
CA LYS A 284 16.52 8.46 1.56
C LYS A 284 16.19 8.33 3.05
N GLU A 285 15.09 7.67 3.34
CA GLU A 285 14.67 7.26 4.67
C GLU A 285 14.03 5.88 4.57
N GLU A 286 14.20 5.07 5.60
CA GLU A 286 13.49 3.80 5.71
C GLU A 286 11.99 4.06 5.94
N PRO A 287 11.09 3.62 5.03
CA PRO A 287 9.67 3.96 5.12
C PRO A 287 9.01 3.48 6.42
N LEU A 288 9.44 2.32 6.94
CA LEU A 288 8.92 1.76 8.19
C LEU A 288 9.29 2.64 9.40
N ARG A 289 10.49 3.22 9.40
CA ARG A 289 10.95 4.16 10.44
C ARG A 289 10.18 5.47 10.37
N ALA A 290 9.96 5.99 9.17
CA ALA A 290 9.14 7.18 8.97
C ALA A 290 7.69 6.97 9.45
N GLN A 291 7.10 5.80 9.18
CA GLN A 291 5.78 5.43 9.68
C GLN A 291 5.73 5.35 11.20
N ALA A 292 6.72 4.71 11.84
CA ALA A 292 6.78 4.62 13.31
C ALA A 292 6.88 6.00 13.97
N LYS A 293 7.70 6.91 13.41
CA LYS A 293 7.77 8.31 13.87
C LYS A 293 6.44 9.04 13.71
N GLN A 294 5.76 8.88 12.57
CA GLN A 294 4.46 9.52 12.36
C GLN A 294 3.39 8.94 13.28
N PHE A 295 3.42 7.64 13.57
CA PHE A 295 2.51 7.01 14.54
C PHE A 295 2.74 7.55 15.96
N HIS A 296 3.99 7.78 16.35
CA HIS A 296 4.31 8.48 17.60
C HIS A 296 3.66 9.87 17.66
N ARG A 297 3.87 10.70 16.64
CA ARG A 297 3.25 12.04 16.54
C ARG A 297 1.73 11.97 16.51
N PHE A 298 1.16 10.97 15.84
CA PHE A 298 -0.28 10.79 15.83
C PHE A 298 -0.80 10.55 17.24
N VAL A 299 -0.15 9.66 18.01
CA VAL A 299 -0.54 9.37 19.39
C VAL A 299 -0.37 10.57 20.31
N THR A 300 0.77 11.27 20.26
CA THR A 300 1.09 12.34 21.21
C THR A 300 0.52 13.71 20.85
N GLU A 301 0.50 14.07 19.57
CA GLU A 301 0.14 15.39 19.06
C GLU A 301 -1.23 15.39 18.35
N GLY A 302 -1.73 14.21 17.95
CA GLY A 302 -2.95 14.11 17.13
C GLY A 302 -2.70 14.32 15.64
N ASP A 303 -1.45 14.50 15.21
CA ASP A 303 -1.09 14.64 13.80
C ASP A 303 -0.97 13.26 13.12
N ALA A 304 -1.98 12.90 12.33
CA ALA A 304 -1.94 11.66 11.56
C ALA A 304 -0.94 11.70 10.38
N GLY A 305 -0.58 12.89 9.87
CA GLY A 305 0.26 13.03 8.68
C GLY A 305 -0.21 12.15 7.52
N GLU A 306 0.68 11.33 6.98
CA GLU A 306 0.35 10.38 5.90
C GLU A 306 -0.27 9.05 6.35
N LEU A 307 -0.48 8.82 7.64
CA LEU A 307 -0.99 7.53 8.12
C LEU A 307 -2.34 7.21 7.47
N CYS A 308 -2.50 5.94 7.11
CA CYS A 308 -3.76 5.44 6.58
C CYS A 308 -4.74 5.22 7.74
N THR A 309 -5.72 6.11 7.89
CA THR A 309 -6.66 6.14 9.02
C THR A 309 -8.12 6.16 8.53
N GLY A 310 -9.08 5.93 9.43
CA GLY A 310 -10.51 6.10 9.16
C GLY A 310 -10.99 5.32 7.93
N ARG A 311 -11.73 5.98 7.03
CA ARG A 311 -12.28 5.32 5.82
C ARG A 311 -11.20 4.82 4.86
N ASP A 312 -10.03 5.45 4.86
CA ASP A 312 -8.92 5.06 3.97
C ASP A 312 -8.32 3.71 4.34
N ALA A 313 -8.24 3.43 5.65
CA ALA A 313 -7.73 2.18 6.22
C ALA A 313 -8.44 0.93 5.70
N HIS A 314 -9.63 1.12 5.11
CA HIS A 314 -10.51 0.05 4.70
C HIS A 314 -10.71 -0.07 3.19
N ALA A 315 -10.62 1.04 2.48
CA ALA A 315 -10.97 1.10 1.07
C ALA A 315 -10.05 0.25 0.19
N ALA A 316 -8.76 0.12 0.54
CA ALA A 316 -7.84 -0.72 -0.23
C ALA A 316 -8.21 -2.22 -0.13
N VAL A 317 -8.67 -2.67 1.05
CA VAL A 317 -9.15 -4.04 1.26
C VAL A 317 -10.44 -4.29 0.49
N LEU A 318 -11.40 -3.36 0.58
CA LEU A 318 -12.65 -3.44 -0.19
C LEU A 318 -12.40 -3.58 -1.69
N LEU A 319 -11.49 -2.77 -2.23
CA LEU A 319 -11.18 -2.80 -3.65
C LEU A 319 -10.48 -4.10 -4.05
N ALA A 320 -9.59 -4.62 -3.19
CA ALA A 320 -8.97 -5.93 -3.39
C ALA A 320 -9.99 -7.07 -3.36
N GLU A 321 -10.93 -7.07 -2.42
CA GLU A 321 -12.00 -8.07 -2.34
C GLU A 321 -12.91 -8.02 -3.56
N ARG A 322 -13.33 -6.82 -3.98
CA ARG A 322 -14.12 -6.66 -5.20
C ARG A 322 -13.36 -7.14 -6.43
N ALA A 323 -12.06 -6.85 -6.52
CA ALA A 323 -11.24 -7.31 -7.64
C ALA A 323 -11.19 -8.84 -7.74
N MET A 324 -11.18 -9.54 -6.60
CA MET A 324 -11.27 -11.01 -6.55
C MET A 324 -12.66 -11.53 -6.94
N GLN A 325 -13.73 -10.85 -6.51
CA GLN A 325 -15.10 -11.26 -6.78
C GLN A 325 -15.48 -11.15 -8.26
N VAL A 326 -15.04 -10.10 -8.96
CA VAL A 326 -15.30 -9.94 -10.41
C VAL A 326 -14.83 -11.16 -11.20
N GLU A 327 -13.66 -11.72 -10.85
CA GLU A 327 -13.16 -12.93 -11.50
C GLU A 327 -13.99 -14.17 -11.15
N GLN A 328 -14.39 -14.34 -9.89
CA GLN A 328 -15.21 -15.49 -9.49
C GLN A 328 -16.58 -15.51 -10.15
N THR A 329 -17.12 -14.34 -10.52
CA THR A 329 -18.38 -14.21 -11.26
C THR A 329 -18.24 -14.38 -12.77
N ARG A 330 -17.02 -14.35 -13.31
CA ARG A 330 -16.79 -14.69 -14.72
C ARG A 330 -16.95 -16.19 -14.88
N ALA A 331 -17.99 -16.61 -15.60
CA ALA A 331 -18.02 -17.94 -16.17
C ALA A 331 -16.73 -18.13 -16.96
N ARG A 332 -15.88 -19.09 -16.56
CA ARG A 332 -14.82 -19.57 -17.45
C ARG A 332 -15.49 -19.92 -18.77
N PRO A 333 -15.01 -19.46 -19.93
CA PRO A 333 -15.48 -20.00 -21.20
C PRO A 333 -15.26 -21.52 -21.14
N THR A 334 -16.34 -22.28 -20.93
CA THR A 334 -16.30 -23.74 -20.75
C THR A 334 -16.16 -24.46 -22.09
N SER A 335 -16.18 -23.71 -23.19
CA SER A 335 -15.89 -24.17 -24.54
C SER A 335 -15.59 -22.96 -25.40
N LEU A 336 -14.58 -23.05 -26.25
CA LEU A 336 -14.57 -22.25 -27.48
C LEU A 336 -15.91 -22.49 -28.20
N PRO A 337 -16.64 -21.47 -28.66
CA PRO A 337 -17.82 -21.70 -29.48
C PRO A 337 -17.45 -22.59 -30.67
N PRO A 338 -18.35 -23.47 -31.15
CA PRO A 338 -18.14 -24.18 -32.40
C PRO A 338 -17.80 -23.15 -33.47
N ASN A 339 -16.79 -23.46 -34.27
CA ASN A 339 -16.24 -22.57 -35.29
C ASN A 339 -17.22 -22.50 -36.47
N ASP A 340 -18.36 -21.84 -36.26
CA ASP A 340 -19.38 -21.57 -37.26
C ASP A 340 -18.95 -20.31 -38.01
N GLY A 341 -17.89 -20.49 -38.81
CA GLY A 341 -17.32 -19.58 -39.79
C GLY A 341 -17.79 -18.13 -39.74
N LEU A 342 -17.11 -17.31 -38.93
CA LEU A 342 -16.65 -15.93 -39.23
C LEU A 342 -15.94 -15.34 -37.99
N LEU A 343 -14.62 -15.55 -37.93
CA LEU A 343 -13.51 -14.62 -37.63
C LEU A 343 -12.25 -15.50 -37.45
N THR A 344 -11.27 -15.35 -38.33
CA THR A 344 -10.01 -16.11 -38.24
C THR A 344 -9.14 -15.53 -37.11
N ALA A 345 -8.15 -16.30 -36.64
CA ALA A 345 -7.26 -15.98 -35.52
C ALA A 345 -6.45 -14.65 -35.61
N ALA A 346 -6.71 -13.83 -36.65
CA ALA A 346 -6.15 -12.50 -36.82
C ALA A 346 -7.03 -11.37 -36.24
N ASP A 347 -8.32 -11.60 -35.97
CA ASP A 347 -9.27 -10.49 -35.79
C ASP A 347 -9.95 -10.39 -34.41
N GLU A 348 -9.57 -11.21 -33.41
CA GLU A 348 -10.08 -11.07 -32.03
C GLU A 348 -9.17 -10.22 -31.11
N TRP A 349 -8.14 -9.60 -31.69
CA TRP A 349 -7.32 -8.59 -31.04
C TRP A 349 -7.24 -7.35 -31.92
N ILE A 350 -8.33 -6.57 -31.96
CA ILE A 350 -8.25 -5.15 -32.32
C ILE A 350 -8.75 -4.33 -31.14
#